data_AF-H3A4T1-F1
#
_entry.id   AF-H3A4T1-F1
#
_cell.length_a   1.000
_cell.length_b   1.000
_cell.length_c   1.000
_cell.angle_alpha   90.00
_cell.angle_beta   90.00
_cell.angle_gamma   90.00
#
_symmetry.space_group_name_H-M   'P 1'
#
loop_
_entity.id
_entity.type
_entity.pdbx_description
1 polymer ?
#
loop_
_entity_poly.entity_id
_entity_poly.type
_entity_poly.pdbx_seq_one_letter_code
_entity_poly.pdbx_strand_id
1 'polypeptide(L)'
;VLPPPNRSTCCDPQVICIRYLQCSASALFHIIFPHVDAESSHLLWLHTVFAVVYLILTVLIMRHHTSKMKYKEDDTVKRTLFITGLSKGAKDDILKAYFTEAYPWCNVLEVELCYDVATLMLLDKKRKRTEKILELYTNFSKRNKKNIRINPKPCGQFCCCEFRTCEKVDAIEYYTEVKDKLLQEYEQEKQLIHEKPLGMAFVLFENDSMSTKIQKDFSACKCLAAPQSSEYSKRLHVTDWTVTYAPHPKNIYWQNLSLQGLMWWARFCAINFVLFILLFFLTTPSIIITTMDKFNVTKPIYYLNSPIISQFFPTLLLWSFSALLPTLVYYSTQFESHWTKSAENRTTMHKLYIFLIFMVLILPSLGLTSLDVFFRWLFDRKFLDKGTVRFDCVFLPDQGAFFVNYVIASAFIGNGMELLRLPELLLYTVRMLTAKSSTERKQIKQVGIFFFF
;
A
#
# COMPACT_ATOMS: atom_id res chain seq x y z
N VAL A 1 -4.19 -33.59 72.29
CA VAL A 1 -5.10 -32.80 71.43
C VAL A 1 -4.30 -31.60 70.95
N LEU A 2 -4.16 -31.50 69.63
CA LEU A 2 -3.08 -30.81 68.92
C LEU A 2 -3.04 -29.28 69.16
N PRO A 3 -1.83 -28.68 69.16
CA PRO A 3 -1.63 -27.22 69.19
C PRO A 3 -1.93 -26.59 67.81
N PRO A 4 -2.13 -25.26 67.74
CA PRO A 4 -2.45 -24.58 66.47
C PRO A 4 -1.25 -24.60 65.50
N PRO A 5 -1.45 -24.75 64.18
CA PRO A 5 -0.37 -24.60 63.22
C PRO A 5 -0.09 -23.12 62.90
N ASN A 6 1.21 -22.85 62.81
CA ASN A 6 1.92 -21.60 62.62
C ASN A 6 1.35 -20.58 61.62
N ARG A 7 1.41 -19.30 62.02
CA ARG A 7 1.67 -18.17 61.12
C ARG A 7 3.07 -18.34 60.52
N SER A 8 3.17 -18.53 59.22
CA SER A 8 4.39 -18.26 58.45
C SER A 8 4.04 -17.39 57.24
N THR A 9 4.29 -16.09 57.41
CA THR A 9 4.91 -15.18 56.42
C THR A 9 4.49 -15.32 54.95
N CYS A 10 3.40 -14.66 54.56
CA CYS A 10 3.28 -14.04 53.25
C CYS A 10 3.30 -12.51 53.44
N CYS A 11 4.49 -11.98 53.69
CA CYS A 11 4.79 -10.57 53.54
C CYS A 11 6.04 -10.49 52.66
N ASP A 12 5.81 -10.50 51.35
CA ASP A 12 6.80 -10.09 50.36
C ASP A 12 6.25 -8.81 49.69
N PRO A 13 6.99 -7.69 49.58
CA PRO A 13 6.42 -6.38 49.25
C PRO A 13 6.02 -6.19 47.78
N GLN A 14 6.08 -7.22 46.93
CA GLN A 14 5.86 -7.09 45.48
C GLN A 14 4.48 -7.52 44.97
N VAL A 15 3.56 -7.94 45.83
CA VAL A 15 2.22 -8.38 45.41
C VAL A 15 1.19 -7.29 45.71
N ILE A 16 1.07 -6.31 44.81
CA ILE A 16 -0.14 -5.50 44.71
C ILE A 16 -1.06 -6.19 43.69
N CYS A 17 -1.93 -7.07 44.18
CA CYS A 17 -3.08 -7.55 43.43
C CYS A 17 -4.35 -7.04 44.12
N ILE A 18 -5.03 -6.13 43.44
CA ILE A 18 -6.24 -5.44 43.87
C ILE A 18 -7.35 -6.47 44.08
N ARG A 19 -7.70 -6.71 45.36
CA ARG A 19 -8.75 -7.64 45.82
C ARG A 19 -10.19 -7.19 45.54
N TYR A 20 -10.42 -6.22 44.66
CA TYR A 20 -11.74 -5.57 44.50
C TYR A 20 -12.48 -5.88 43.19
N LEU A 21 -11.92 -6.68 42.27
CA LEU A 21 -12.55 -6.96 40.96
C LEU A 21 -13.44 -8.21 40.90
N GLN A 22 -13.81 -8.80 42.04
CA GLN A 22 -14.48 -10.11 42.05
C GLN A 22 -16.01 -10.07 41.80
N CYS A 23 -16.62 -8.90 41.56
CA CYS A 23 -18.10 -8.81 41.57
C CYS A 23 -18.78 -8.42 40.24
N SER A 24 -18.05 -8.23 39.13
CA SER A 24 -18.68 -7.96 37.82
C SER A 24 -18.12 -8.82 36.66
N ALA A 25 -17.13 -9.67 36.94
CA ALA A 25 -16.47 -10.55 35.97
C ALA A 25 -17.23 -11.88 35.71
N SER A 26 -18.53 -11.97 35.99
CA SER A 26 -19.25 -13.25 36.03
C SER A 26 -19.95 -13.67 34.74
N ALA A 27 -20.11 -12.79 33.73
CA ALA A 27 -21.04 -13.08 32.62
C ALA A 27 -20.38 -13.59 31.33
N LEU A 28 -19.13 -13.23 31.03
CA LEU A 28 -18.49 -13.55 29.74
C LEU A 28 -17.25 -14.45 29.85
N PHE A 29 -16.56 -14.42 30.99
CA PHE A 29 -15.43 -15.32 31.28
C PHE A 29 -15.88 -16.79 31.39
N HIS A 30 -17.14 -17.02 31.74
CA HIS A 30 -17.73 -18.35 31.88
C HIS A 30 -17.92 -19.11 30.55
N ILE A 31 -17.72 -18.47 29.38
CA ILE A 31 -18.12 -19.03 28.08
C ILE A 31 -16.96 -19.70 27.31
N ILE A 32 -15.69 -19.33 27.54
CA ILE A 32 -14.57 -19.88 26.71
C ILE A 32 -13.48 -20.55 27.55
N PHE A 33 -13.17 -20.05 28.75
CA PHE A 33 -12.20 -20.70 29.65
C PHE A 33 -12.67 -20.55 31.09
N PRO A 34 -13.49 -21.47 31.64
CA PRO A 34 -13.60 -21.55 33.09
C PRO A 34 -12.23 -22.00 33.61
N HIS A 35 -11.80 -21.47 34.76
CA HIS A 35 -10.65 -21.94 35.56
C HIS A 35 -10.00 -23.23 35.01
N VAL A 36 -8.99 -23.10 34.14
CA VAL A 36 -8.15 -24.26 33.81
C VAL A 36 -7.17 -24.41 34.98
N ASP A 37 -7.72 -24.84 36.10
CA ASP A 37 -6.93 -25.52 37.10
C ASP A 37 -6.35 -26.76 36.42
N ALA A 38 -5.11 -27.10 36.77
CA ALA A 38 -4.34 -28.17 36.14
C ALA A 38 -4.96 -29.59 36.25
N GLU A 39 -6.22 -29.70 36.70
CA GLU A 39 -6.96 -30.93 36.92
C GLU A 39 -7.95 -31.30 35.78
N SER A 40 -8.32 -30.40 34.87
CA SER A 40 -9.24 -30.75 33.76
C SER A 40 -8.50 -31.12 32.45
N SER A 41 -7.64 -32.13 32.51
CA SER A 41 -6.80 -32.61 31.40
C SER A 41 -7.59 -32.94 30.11
N HIS A 42 -8.82 -33.43 30.24
CA HIS A 42 -9.67 -33.82 29.11
C HIS A 42 -10.13 -32.63 28.25
N LEU A 43 -10.42 -31.47 28.85
CA LEU A 43 -10.84 -30.27 28.11
C LEU A 43 -9.68 -29.73 27.26
N LEU A 44 -8.47 -29.71 27.82
CA LEU A 44 -7.27 -29.28 27.11
C LEU A 44 -6.95 -30.20 25.93
N TRP A 45 -7.05 -31.52 26.13
CA TRP A 45 -6.89 -32.50 25.06
C TRP A 45 -7.94 -32.33 23.96
N LEU A 46 -9.19 -32.05 24.31
CA LEU A 46 -10.25 -31.77 23.34
C LEU A 46 -9.90 -30.55 22.46
N HIS A 47 -9.52 -29.42 23.07
CA HIS A 47 -9.09 -28.23 22.33
C HIS A 47 -7.89 -28.49 21.43
N THR A 48 -6.91 -29.26 21.93
CA THR A 48 -5.70 -29.61 21.16
C THR A 48 -6.04 -30.45 19.93
N VAL A 49 -6.90 -31.46 20.10
CA VAL A 49 -7.36 -32.31 18.98
C VAL A 49 -8.11 -31.48 17.95
N PHE A 50 -9.04 -30.61 18.36
CA PHE A 50 -9.76 -29.74 17.43
C PHE A 50 -8.83 -28.78 16.69
N ALA A 51 -7.84 -28.18 17.36
CA ALA A 51 -6.87 -27.30 16.72
C ALA A 51 -6.05 -28.02 15.64
N VAL A 52 -5.61 -29.26 15.91
CA VAL A 52 -4.89 -30.09 14.93
C VAL A 52 -5.78 -30.44 13.74
N VAL A 53 -7.02 -30.85 13.98
CA VAL A 53 -7.99 -31.16 12.92
C VAL A 53 -8.25 -29.93 12.05
N TYR A 54 -8.44 -28.76 12.65
CA TYR A 54 -8.66 -27.51 11.92
C TYR A 54 -7.44 -27.15 11.04
N LEU A 55 -6.22 -27.28 11.58
CA LEU A 55 -4.99 -27.03 10.82
C LEU A 55 -4.87 -27.97 9.61
N ILE A 56 -5.14 -29.27 9.80
CA ILE A 56 -5.13 -30.23 8.69
C ILE A 56 -6.16 -29.84 7.63
N LEU A 57 -7.38 -29.50 8.05
CA LEU A 57 -8.45 -29.08 7.15
C LEU A 57 -8.06 -27.82 6.36
N THR A 58 -7.50 -26.80 7.02
CA THR A 58 -7.02 -25.57 6.37
C THR A 58 -5.95 -25.88 5.33
N VAL A 59 -4.96 -26.73 5.64
CA VAL A 59 -3.91 -27.12 4.69
C VAL A 59 -4.49 -27.86 3.49
N LEU A 60 -5.44 -28.78 3.71
CA LEU A 60 -6.10 -29.52 2.63
C LEU A 60 -6.91 -28.60 1.71
N ILE A 61 -7.70 -27.68 2.28
CA ILE A 61 -8.50 -26.70 1.54
C ILE A 61 -7.56 -25.77 0.75
N MET A 62 -6.53 -25.22 1.40
CA MET A 62 -5.57 -24.33 0.73
C MET A 62 -4.88 -25.05 -0.43
N ARG A 63 -4.39 -26.28 -0.23
CA ARG A 63 -3.77 -27.06 -1.31
C ARG A 63 -4.74 -27.33 -2.46
N HIS A 64 -5.99 -27.69 -2.16
CA HIS A 64 -7.02 -27.90 -3.16
C HIS A 64 -7.26 -26.64 -4.01
N HIS A 65 -7.44 -25.48 -3.38
CA HIS A 65 -7.68 -24.23 -4.10
C HIS A 65 -6.43 -23.75 -4.86
N THR A 66 -5.25 -23.80 -4.26
CA THR A 66 -4.00 -23.40 -4.92
C THR A 66 -3.72 -24.27 -6.15
N SER A 67 -3.95 -25.59 -6.09
CA SER A 67 -3.77 -26.47 -7.26
C SER A 67 -4.72 -26.18 -8.43
N LYS A 68 -5.90 -25.58 -8.14
CA LYS A 68 -6.86 -25.17 -9.17
C LYS A 68 -6.56 -23.80 -9.76
N MET A 69 -5.70 -23.00 -9.13
CA MET A 69 -5.29 -21.70 -9.66
C MET A 69 -4.33 -21.89 -10.84
N LYS A 70 -4.88 -21.92 -12.06
CA LYS A 70 -4.06 -21.84 -13.28
C LYS A 70 -3.55 -20.41 -13.41
N TYR A 71 -2.26 -20.21 -13.12
CA TYR A 71 -1.58 -18.95 -13.40
C TYR A 71 -1.49 -18.78 -14.92
N LYS A 72 -2.20 -17.80 -15.47
CA LYS A 72 -2.03 -17.40 -16.87
C LYS A 72 -0.76 -16.57 -16.92
N GLU A 73 0.28 -17.05 -17.59
CA GLU A 73 1.52 -16.32 -17.87
C GLU A 73 1.32 -15.14 -18.86
N ASP A 74 0.16 -14.49 -18.83
CA ASP A 74 -0.26 -13.46 -19.80
C ASP A 74 0.47 -12.11 -19.57
N ASP A 75 1.21 -11.95 -18.47
CA ASP A 75 1.87 -10.69 -18.09
C ASP A 75 3.31 -10.53 -18.62
N THR A 76 3.90 -11.57 -19.20
CA THR A 76 5.29 -11.54 -19.72
C THR A 76 5.34 -11.83 -21.22
N VAL A 77 6.00 -10.96 -21.98
CA VAL A 77 6.21 -11.17 -23.42
C VAL A 77 7.47 -12.01 -23.59
N LYS A 78 7.30 -13.33 -23.76
CA LYS A 78 8.43 -14.29 -23.77
C LYS A 78 9.44 -14.00 -24.89
N ARG A 79 9.03 -13.45 -26.04
CA ARG A 79 9.91 -13.08 -27.16
C ARG A 79 10.75 -11.83 -26.90
N THR A 80 10.42 -11.03 -25.90
CA THR A 80 11.08 -9.75 -25.64
C THR A 80 11.81 -9.80 -24.31
N LEU A 81 13.10 -9.47 -24.31
CA LEU A 81 13.87 -9.30 -23.09
C LEU A 81 13.97 -7.83 -22.73
N PHE A 82 13.81 -7.54 -21.44
CA PHE A 82 14.07 -6.25 -20.83
C PHE A 82 15.44 -6.29 -20.16
N ILE A 83 16.34 -5.47 -20.65
CA ILE A 83 17.72 -5.37 -20.21
C ILE A 83 17.90 -4.06 -19.45
N THR A 84 18.46 -4.13 -18.25
CA THR A 84 18.82 -2.98 -17.41
C THR A 84 20.30 -3.02 -17.08
N GLY A 85 20.90 -1.85 -16.77
CA GLY A 85 22.33 -1.75 -16.50
C GLY A 85 23.19 -1.52 -17.75
N LEU A 86 22.59 -1.07 -18.85
CA LEU A 86 23.32 -0.68 -20.05
C LEU A 86 24.08 0.62 -19.80
N SER A 87 25.24 0.76 -20.44
CA SER A 87 25.92 2.05 -20.54
C SER A 87 25.00 3.07 -21.21
N LYS A 88 24.92 4.28 -20.66
CA LYS A 88 24.09 5.37 -21.19
C LYS A 88 24.45 5.78 -22.62
N GLY A 89 25.67 5.49 -23.07
CA GLY A 89 26.10 5.72 -24.46
C GLY A 89 25.86 4.55 -25.41
N ALA A 90 25.14 3.50 -25.00
CA ALA A 90 24.85 2.35 -25.85
C ALA A 90 23.94 2.75 -27.02
N LYS A 91 24.29 2.29 -28.23
CA LYS A 91 23.50 2.47 -29.46
C LYS A 91 22.87 1.16 -29.87
N ASP A 92 21.77 1.22 -30.62
CA ASP A 92 21.06 0.01 -31.06
C ASP A 92 21.95 -0.91 -31.92
N ASP A 93 22.73 -0.33 -32.84
CA ASP A 93 23.61 -1.09 -33.75
C ASP A 93 24.63 -1.94 -32.99
N ILE A 94 25.19 -1.36 -31.92
CA ILE A 94 26.20 -2.02 -31.08
C ILE A 94 25.55 -3.16 -30.28
N LEU A 95 24.31 -2.97 -29.83
CA LEU A 95 23.58 -4.00 -29.10
C LEU A 95 23.20 -5.17 -30.02
N LYS A 96 22.78 -4.89 -31.25
CA LYS A 96 22.53 -5.91 -32.28
C LYS A 96 23.81 -6.68 -32.59
N ALA A 97 24.92 -5.97 -32.84
CA ALA A 97 26.22 -6.59 -33.10
C ALA A 97 26.68 -7.50 -31.95
N TYR A 98 26.50 -7.06 -30.69
CA TYR A 98 26.77 -7.88 -29.52
C TYR A 98 26.01 -9.22 -29.55
N PHE A 99 24.68 -9.19 -29.79
CA PHE A 99 23.87 -10.39 -29.77
C PHE A 99 24.19 -11.33 -30.95
N THR A 100 24.47 -10.78 -32.13
CA THR A 100 24.88 -11.56 -33.30
C THR A 100 26.22 -12.26 -33.09
N GLU A 101 27.19 -11.61 -32.45
CA GLU A 101 28.52 -12.19 -32.19
C GLU A 101 28.51 -13.17 -31.00
N ALA A 102 27.90 -12.77 -29.88
CA ALA A 102 27.85 -13.60 -28.67
C ALA A 102 26.88 -14.80 -28.80
N TYR A 103 25.84 -14.67 -29.63
CA TYR A 103 24.86 -15.72 -29.87
C TYR A 103 24.56 -15.86 -31.38
N PRO A 104 25.44 -16.52 -32.16
CA PRO A 104 25.30 -16.61 -33.63
C PRO A 104 24.03 -17.31 -34.13
N TRP A 105 23.41 -18.12 -33.29
CA TRP A 105 22.13 -18.82 -33.55
C TRP A 105 20.91 -17.94 -33.27
N CYS A 106 21.11 -16.72 -32.78
CA CYS A 106 20.06 -15.81 -32.36
C CYS A 106 19.83 -14.72 -33.43
N ASN A 107 18.56 -14.45 -33.73
CA ASN A 107 18.17 -13.37 -34.60
C ASN A 107 17.42 -12.29 -33.81
N VAL A 108 17.98 -11.08 -33.79
CA VAL A 108 17.39 -9.91 -33.12
C VAL A 108 16.58 -9.13 -34.15
N LEU A 109 15.26 -9.03 -33.92
CA LEU A 109 14.35 -8.31 -34.82
C LEU A 109 14.40 -6.80 -34.58
N GLU A 110 14.36 -6.39 -33.32
CA GLU A 110 14.24 -4.99 -32.95
C GLU A 110 14.92 -4.72 -31.60
N VAL A 111 15.51 -3.54 -31.48
CA VAL A 111 16.11 -3.03 -30.24
C VAL A 111 15.54 -1.65 -29.99
N GLU A 112 14.82 -1.50 -28.89
CA GLU A 112 14.23 -0.22 -28.46
C GLU A 112 14.94 0.26 -27.20
N LEU A 113 15.69 1.36 -27.32
CA LEU A 113 16.39 2.00 -26.20
C LEU A 113 15.41 2.85 -25.38
N CYS A 114 15.53 2.81 -24.06
CA CYS A 114 14.67 3.57 -23.16
C CYS A 114 15.27 4.95 -22.83
N TYR A 115 14.43 5.98 -22.93
CA TYR A 115 14.77 7.37 -22.61
C TYR A 115 13.84 7.92 -21.52
N ASP A 116 14.27 8.99 -20.85
CA ASP A 116 13.41 9.68 -19.88
C ASP A 116 12.27 10.42 -20.60
N VAL A 117 11.07 9.85 -20.50
CA VAL A 117 9.84 10.39 -21.08
C VAL A 117 8.88 10.95 -20.01
N ALA A 118 9.30 11.04 -18.75
CA ALA A 118 8.40 11.39 -17.65
C ALA A 118 7.77 12.79 -17.84
N THR A 119 8.60 13.79 -18.14
CA THR A 119 8.17 15.17 -18.42
C THR A 119 7.32 15.25 -19.68
N LEU A 120 7.74 14.58 -20.75
CA LEU A 120 7.03 14.54 -22.03
C LEU A 120 5.61 13.97 -21.88
N MET A 121 5.47 12.85 -21.18
CA MET A 121 4.16 12.23 -20.91
C MET A 121 3.29 13.10 -20.01
N LEU A 122 3.87 13.82 -19.05
CA LEU A 122 3.14 14.77 -18.22
C LEU A 122 2.59 15.93 -19.06
N LEU A 123 3.39 16.49 -19.96
CA LEU A 123 2.99 17.54 -20.90
C LEU A 123 1.89 17.03 -21.85
N ASP A 124 2.04 15.85 -22.44
CA ASP A 124 1.02 15.26 -23.32
C ASP A 124 -0.30 15.00 -22.58
N LYS A 125 -0.24 14.51 -21.33
CA LYS A 125 -1.44 14.32 -20.49
C LYS A 125 -2.14 15.64 -20.20
N LYS A 126 -1.39 16.72 -19.91
CA LYS A 126 -1.94 18.07 -19.72
C LYS A 126 -2.56 18.59 -21.02
N ARG A 127 -1.85 18.46 -22.15
CA ARG A 127 -2.31 18.88 -23.49
C ARG A 127 -3.62 18.19 -23.88
N LYS A 128 -3.68 16.86 -23.83
CA LYS A 128 -4.90 16.08 -24.14
C LYS A 128 -6.07 16.46 -23.24
N ARG A 129 -5.82 16.78 -21.96
CA ARG A 129 -6.87 17.27 -21.05
C ARG A 129 -7.37 18.64 -21.48
N THR A 130 -6.46 19.56 -21.81
CA THR A 130 -6.79 20.90 -22.32
C THR A 130 -7.55 20.83 -23.64
N GLU A 131 -7.15 19.96 -24.57
CA GLU A 131 -7.84 19.76 -25.85
C GLU A 131 -9.29 19.30 -25.67
N LYS A 132 -9.52 18.31 -24.80
CA LYS A 132 -10.87 17.88 -24.46
C LYS A 132 -11.70 19.02 -23.87
N ILE A 133 -11.10 19.84 -23.01
CA ILE A 133 -11.78 21.00 -22.42
C ILE A 133 -12.12 22.04 -23.50
N LEU A 134 -11.17 22.34 -24.40
CA LEU A 134 -11.36 23.28 -25.50
C LEU A 134 -12.46 22.81 -26.46
N GLU A 135 -12.48 21.52 -26.80
CA GLU A 135 -13.50 20.89 -27.65
C GLU A 135 -14.90 21.06 -27.03
N LEU A 136 -15.02 20.88 -25.72
CA LEU A 136 -16.29 21.06 -25.01
C LEU A 136 -16.79 22.50 -25.06
N TYR A 137 -15.93 23.48 -24.80
CA TYR A 137 -16.32 24.90 -24.87
C TYR A 137 -16.66 25.33 -26.31
N THR A 138 -15.91 24.82 -27.28
CA THR A 138 -16.17 25.08 -28.71
C THR A 138 -17.52 24.52 -29.13
N ASN A 139 -17.81 23.27 -28.77
CA ASN A 139 -19.10 22.63 -29.06
C ASN A 139 -20.25 23.34 -28.34
N PHE A 140 -20.04 23.80 -27.11
CA PHE A 140 -21.01 24.60 -26.38
C PHE A 140 -21.29 25.94 -27.06
N SER A 141 -20.25 26.66 -27.49
CA SER A 141 -20.40 27.95 -28.17
C SER A 141 -21.13 27.79 -29.51
N LYS A 142 -20.79 26.78 -30.31
CA LYS A 142 -21.49 26.47 -31.58
C LYS A 142 -22.98 26.22 -31.37
N ARG A 143 -23.37 25.48 -30.32
CA ARG A 143 -24.78 25.15 -30.03
C ARG A 143 -25.58 26.35 -29.52
N ASN A 144 -24.98 27.18 -28.67
CA ASN A 144 -25.70 28.26 -27.97
C ASN A 144 -25.44 29.66 -28.54
N LYS A 145 -24.60 29.78 -29.59
CA LYS A 145 -24.13 31.04 -30.19
C LYS A 145 -23.60 32.04 -29.16
N LYS A 146 -23.01 31.54 -28.06
CA LYS A 146 -22.51 32.34 -26.94
C LYS A 146 -21.22 31.76 -26.40
N ASN A 147 -20.20 32.60 -26.29
CA ASN A 147 -18.95 32.23 -25.65
C ASN A 147 -19.09 32.26 -24.12
N ILE A 148 -18.44 31.30 -23.46
CA ILE A 148 -18.37 31.22 -22.00
C ILE A 148 -17.12 31.98 -21.56
N ARG A 149 -17.29 32.87 -20.58
CA ARG A 149 -16.16 33.45 -19.87
C ARG A 149 -15.90 32.68 -18.57
N ILE A 150 -14.64 32.37 -18.30
CA ILE A 150 -14.20 31.60 -17.12
C ILE A 150 -13.24 32.43 -16.28
N ASN A 151 -13.19 32.12 -14.98
CA ASN A 151 -12.11 32.58 -14.11
C ASN A 151 -11.02 31.48 -14.06
N PRO A 152 -9.76 31.78 -14.41
CA PRO A 152 -8.70 30.77 -14.47
C PRO A 152 -8.31 30.20 -13.09
N LYS A 153 -8.65 30.89 -11.98
CA LYS A 153 -8.34 30.46 -10.61
C LYS A 153 -9.20 29.27 -10.13
N PRO A 154 -8.67 28.38 -9.27
CA PRO A 154 -9.47 27.30 -8.68
C PRO A 154 -10.64 27.88 -7.87
N CYS A 155 -11.80 27.20 -7.89
CA CYS A 155 -13.04 27.67 -7.27
C CYS A 155 -13.56 29.03 -7.79
N GLY A 156 -13.15 29.45 -9.00
CA GLY A 156 -13.52 30.74 -9.58
C GLY A 156 -15.03 31.00 -9.73
N GLN A 157 -15.86 29.96 -9.68
CA GLN A 157 -17.33 30.05 -9.65
C GLN A 157 -17.89 30.50 -8.29
N PHE A 158 -17.17 30.24 -7.19
CA PHE A 158 -17.51 30.68 -5.84
C PHE A 158 -16.91 32.05 -5.50
N CYS A 159 -16.10 32.65 -6.39
CA CYS A 159 -15.72 34.06 -6.32
C CYS A 159 -16.96 34.92 -6.66
N CYS A 160 -17.83 35.16 -5.67
CA CYS A 160 -19.02 36.02 -5.79
C CYS A 160 -18.67 37.52 -5.82
N CYS A 161 -17.39 37.89 -5.72
CA CYS A 161 -16.95 39.27 -5.59
C CYS A 161 -16.16 39.71 -6.84
N GLU A 162 -16.60 40.78 -7.50
CA GLU A 162 -15.89 41.49 -8.57
C GLU A 162 -14.68 42.28 -8.01
N PHE A 163 -13.84 41.66 -7.18
CA PHE A 163 -12.53 42.25 -6.90
C PHE A 163 -11.69 42.19 -8.17
N ARG A 164 -10.86 43.23 -8.40
CA ARG A 164 -9.97 43.43 -9.56
C ARG A 164 -9.06 42.23 -9.93
N THR A 165 -9.00 41.19 -9.10
CA THR A 165 -8.24 39.94 -9.30
C THR A 165 -9.05 38.74 -9.82
N CYS A 166 -10.37 38.86 -10.01
CA CYS A 166 -11.26 37.81 -10.57
C CYS A 166 -11.70 38.16 -12.01
N GLU A 167 -10.77 38.54 -12.90
CA GLU A 167 -11.07 38.83 -14.30
C GLU A 167 -11.54 37.57 -15.05
N LYS A 168 -12.66 37.69 -15.76
CA LYS A 168 -13.25 36.59 -16.55
C LYS A 168 -12.76 36.69 -17.99
N VAL A 169 -11.97 35.71 -18.41
CA VAL A 169 -11.41 35.59 -19.76
C VAL A 169 -12.29 34.70 -20.65
N ASP A 170 -12.22 34.87 -21.96
CA ASP A 170 -12.88 33.96 -22.91
C ASP A 170 -12.29 32.55 -22.77
N ALA A 171 -13.14 31.55 -22.57
CA ALA A 171 -12.68 30.18 -22.31
C ALA A 171 -11.99 29.56 -23.53
N ILE A 172 -12.45 29.86 -24.73
CA ILE A 172 -11.90 29.29 -25.97
C ILE A 172 -10.53 29.89 -26.21
N GLU A 173 -10.42 31.21 -26.11
CA GLU A 173 -9.13 31.92 -26.25
C GLU A 173 -8.11 31.42 -25.21
N TYR A 174 -8.49 31.42 -23.92
CA TYR A 174 -7.62 30.96 -22.84
C TYR A 174 -7.13 29.52 -23.04
N TYR A 175 -8.03 28.57 -23.33
CA TYR A 175 -7.62 27.17 -23.51
C TYR A 175 -6.88 26.94 -24.84
N THR A 176 -7.06 27.80 -25.83
CA THR A 176 -6.25 27.78 -27.06
C THR A 176 -4.82 28.19 -26.76
N GLU A 177 -4.62 29.32 -26.07
CA GLU A 177 -3.28 29.78 -25.65
C GLU A 177 -2.58 28.74 -24.76
N VAL A 178 -3.27 28.17 -23.78
CA VAL A 178 -2.71 27.13 -22.90
C VAL A 178 -2.33 25.89 -23.70
N LYS A 179 -3.13 25.48 -24.68
CA LYS A 179 -2.83 24.33 -25.54
C LYS A 179 -1.59 24.60 -26.38
N ASP A 180 -1.48 25.78 -26.99
CA ASP A 180 -0.37 26.14 -27.86
C ASP A 180 0.94 26.24 -27.05
N LYS A 181 0.89 26.81 -25.85
CA LYS A 181 2.02 26.81 -24.91
C LYS A 181 2.47 25.39 -24.53
N LEU A 182 1.52 24.51 -24.18
CA LEU A 182 1.83 23.12 -23.85
C LEU A 182 2.40 22.34 -25.04
N LEU A 183 1.96 22.65 -26.26
CA LEU A 183 2.49 22.04 -27.49
C LEU A 183 3.92 22.51 -27.75
N GLN A 184 4.22 23.79 -27.55
CA GLN A 184 5.57 24.33 -27.68
C GLN A 184 6.53 23.68 -26.67
N GLU A 185 6.15 23.61 -25.39
CA GLU A 185 6.93 22.92 -24.34
C GLU A 185 7.13 21.43 -24.67
N TYR A 186 6.11 20.77 -25.23
CA TYR A 186 6.18 19.38 -25.64
C TYR A 186 7.19 19.15 -26.78
N GLU A 187 7.16 19.97 -27.84
CA GLU A 187 8.10 19.83 -28.96
C GLU A 187 9.54 20.16 -28.55
N GLN A 188 9.74 21.13 -27.66
CA GLN A 188 11.05 21.41 -27.07
C GLN A 188 11.60 20.21 -26.29
N GLU A 189 10.80 19.65 -25.38
CA GLU A 189 11.22 18.48 -24.60
C GLU A 189 11.45 17.26 -25.51
N LYS A 190 10.66 17.11 -26.58
CA LYS A 190 10.78 16.02 -27.55
C LYS A 190 12.13 16.01 -28.27
N GLN A 191 12.68 17.17 -28.60
CA GLN A 191 13.99 17.28 -29.22
C GLN A 191 15.12 16.84 -28.28
N LEU A 192 14.94 17.03 -26.96
CA LEU A 192 15.94 16.72 -25.93
C LEU A 192 15.89 15.27 -25.41
N ILE A 193 14.92 14.44 -25.86
CA ILE A 193 14.72 13.07 -25.33
C ILE A 193 15.97 12.21 -25.52
N HIS A 194 16.59 12.30 -26.70
CA HIS A 194 17.75 11.47 -27.04
C HIS A 194 18.98 11.78 -26.19
N GLU A 195 19.02 12.92 -25.51
CA GLU A 195 20.08 13.31 -24.58
C GLU A 195 19.90 12.70 -23.18
N LYS A 196 18.75 12.06 -22.90
CA LYS A 196 18.39 11.51 -21.59
C LYS A 196 18.21 9.97 -21.61
N PRO A 197 19.25 9.18 -21.99
CA PRO A 197 19.17 7.72 -22.00
C PRO A 197 19.12 7.14 -20.58
N LEU A 198 18.29 6.12 -20.39
CA LEU A 198 18.07 5.47 -19.10
C LEU A 198 18.95 4.25 -18.84
N GLY A 199 19.75 3.81 -19.82
CA GLY A 199 20.55 2.58 -19.68
C GLY A 199 19.68 1.32 -19.61
N MET A 200 18.56 1.31 -20.32
CA MET A 200 17.65 0.16 -20.44
C MET A 200 17.25 -0.05 -21.89
N ALA A 201 16.96 -1.28 -22.28
CA ALA A 201 16.51 -1.62 -23.62
C ALA A 201 15.51 -2.76 -23.61
N PHE A 202 14.59 -2.73 -24.56
CA PHE A 202 13.76 -3.86 -24.94
C PHE A 202 14.33 -4.48 -26.21
N VAL A 203 14.61 -5.78 -26.18
CA VAL A 203 15.17 -6.52 -27.31
C VAL A 203 14.19 -7.60 -27.73
N LEU A 204 13.71 -7.51 -28.95
CA LEU A 204 12.77 -8.47 -29.54
C LEU A 204 13.53 -9.54 -30.31
N PHE A 205 13.26 -10.79 -29.97
CA PHE A 205 13.83 -11.96 -30.62
C PHE A 205 12.82 -12.66 -31.52
N GLU A 206 13.33 -13.38 -32.51
CA GLU A 206 12.49 -14.13 -33.43
C GLU A 206 11.67 -15.21 -32.71
N ASN A 207 12.28 -15.97 -31.79
CA ASN A 207 11.63 -17.10 -31.13
C ASN A 207 11.75 -17.06 -29.59
N ASP A 208 10.73 -17.56 -28.88
CA ASP A 208 10.72 -17.68 -27.41
C ASP A 208 11.87 -18.54 -26.86
N SER A 209 12.28 -19.56 -27.61
CA SER A 209 13.40 -20.42 -27.22
C SER A 209 14.71 -19.64 -27.15
N MET A 210 14.87 -18.60 -27.99
CA MET A 210 16.09 -17.81 -28.03
C MET A 210 16.21 -16.91 -26.81
N SER A 211 15.17 -16.13 -26.54
CA SER A 211 15.09 -15.27 -25.37
C SER A 211 15.19 -16.08 -24.07
N THR A 212 14.58 -17.28 -24.02
CA THR A 212 14.68 -18.19 -22.87
C THR A 212 16.12 -18.64 -22.62
N LYS A 213 16.86 -18.99 -23.67
CA LYS A 213 18.25 -19.45 -23.54
C LYS A 213 19.18 -18.31 -23.11
N ILE A 214 18.99 -17.11 -23.66
CA ILE A 214 19.73 -15.91 -23.25
C ILE A 214 19.40 -15.54 -21.80
N GLN A 215 18.12 -15.50 -21.43
CA GLN A 215 17.71 -15.19 -20.06
C GLN A 215 18.30 -16.20 -19.06
N LYS A 216 18.37 -17.49 -19.41
CA LYS A 216 19.02 -18.52 -18.58
C LYS A 216 20.52 -18.29 -18.42
N ASP A 217 21.21 -17.88 -19.48
CA ASP A 217 22.64 -17.57 -19.45
C ASP A 217 22.95 -16.39 -18.51
N PHE A 218 22.15 -15.32 -18.58
CA PHE A 218 22.31 -14.15 -17.72
C PHE A 218 21.77 -14.31 -16.29
N SER A 219 20.88 -15.29 -16.05
CA SER A 219 20.35 -15.58 -14.71
C SER A 219 21.16 -16.63 -13.95
N ALA A 220 22.08 -17.33 -14.63
CA ALA A 220 23.03 -18.19 -13.97
C ALA A 220 23.86 -17.39 -12.94
N CYS A 221 24.20 -18.03 -11.82
CA CYS A 221 25.01 -17.39 -10.80
C CYS A 221 26.34 -16.94 -11.43
N LYS A 222 26.68 -15.65 -11.29
CA LYS A 222 27.88 -15.04 -11.89
C LYS A 222 29.19 -15.73 -11.49
N CYS A 223 29.18 -16.50 -10.39
CA CYS A 223 30.32 -17.30 -9.94
C CYS A 223 30.51 -18.62 -10.70
N LEU A 224 29.47 -19.12 -11.38
CA LEU A 224 29.46 -20.42 -12.08
C LEU A 224 29.65 -20.29 -13.58
N ALA A 225 29.05 -19.27 -14.20
CA ALA A 225 29.18 -19.01 -15.62
C ALA A 225 29.07 -17.50 -15.88
N ALA A 226 30.02 -16.96 -16.63
CA ALA A 226 29.91 -15.62 -17.19
C ALA A 226 29.10 -15.70 -18.49
N PRO A 227 28.27 -14.68 -18.81
CA PRO A 227 27.56 -14.63 -20.09
C PRO A 227 28.56 -14.64 -21.25
N GLN A 228 28.10 -15.10 -22.42
CA GLN A 228 28.92 -15.15 -23.65
C GLN A 228 29.58 -13.80 -23.94
N SER A 229 30.89 -13.79 -24.16
CA SER A 229 31.64 -12.56 -24.45
C SER A 229 31.73 -12.30 -25.95
N SER A 230 31.68 -11.03 -26.32
CA SER A 230 32.02 -10.52 -27.66
C SER A 230 33.01 -9.36 -27.54
N GLU A 231 33.52 -8.87 -28.67
CA GLU A 231 34.34 -7.66 -28.72
C GLU A 231 33.66 -6.46 -28.05
N TYR A 232 32.33 -6.38 -28.16
CA TYR A 232 31.51 -5.30 -27.61
C TYR A 232 31.26 -5.43 -26.10
N SER A 233 31.54 -6.59 -25.47
CA SER A 233 31.21 -6.85 -24.06
C SER A 233 31.82 -5.83 -23.09
N LYS A 234 33.08 -5.43 -23.33
CA LYS A 234 33.78 -4.45 -22.49
C LYS A 234 33.18 -3.06 -22.63
N ARG A 235 32.85 -2.65 -23.86
CA ARG A 235 32.26 -1.33 -24.16
C ARG A 235 30.85 -1.19 -23.59
N LEU A 236 30.10 -2.28 -23.57
CA LEU A 236 28.72 -2.33 -23.13
C LEU A 236 28.53 -2.62 -21.64
N HIS A 237 29.61 -2.94 -20.91
CA HIS A 237 29.58 -3.34 -19.50
C HIS A 237 28.60 -4.49 -19.24
N VAL A 238 28.67 -5.54 -20.06
CA VAL A 238 27.71 -6.68 -20.06
C VAL A 238 27.62 -7.39 -18.71
N THR A 239 28.69 -7.35 -17.90
CA THR A 239 28.71 -7.93 -16.54
C THR A 239 27.72 -7.27 -15.59
N ASP A 240 27.34 -6.02 -15.84
CA ASP A 240 26.46 -5.23 -14.99
C ASP A 240 24.98 -5.39 -15.39
N TRP A 241 24.73 -6.07 -16.51
CA TRP A 241 23.40 -6.23 -17.03
C TRP A 241 22.54 -7.14 -16.15
N THR A 242 21.27 -6.76 -16.02
CA THR A 242 20.22 -7.63 -15.50
C THR A 242 19.21 -7.84 -16.62
N VAL A 243 19.05 -9.11 -17.02
CA VAL A 243 18.20 -9.52 -18.14
C VAL A 243 16.99 -10.28 -17.60
N THR A 244 15.81 -9.75 -17.89
CA THR A 244 14.52 -10.35 -17.48
C THR A 244 13.58 -10.37 -18.67
N TYR A 245 12.52 -11.19 -18.62
CA TYR A 245 11.45 -11.08 -19.61
C TYR A 245 10.77 -9.72 -19.51
N ALA A 246 10.45 -9.14 -20.66
CA ALA A 246 9.74 -7.89 -20.68
C ALA A 246 8.32 -8.06 -20.12
N PRO A 247 7.91 -7.21 -19.15
CA PRO A 247 6.51 -7.16 -18.75
C PRO A 247 5.65 -6.62 -19.89
N HIS A 248 4.37 -7.00 -19.91
CA HIS A 248 3.43 -6.50 -20.91
C HIS A 248 3.39 -4.95 -20.92
N PRO A 249 3.35 -4.26 -22.08
CA PRO A 249 3.46 -2.80 -22.16
C PRO A 249 2.43 -2.03 -21.31
N LYS A 250 1.23 -2.58 -21.13
CA LYS A 250 0.19 -2.00 -20.25
C LYS A 250 0.49 -2.11 -18.76
N ASN A 251 1.37 -3.04 -18.36
CA ASN A 251 1.81 -3.24 -16.98
C ASN A 251 2.92 -2.24 -16.59
N ILE A 252 3.62 -1.65 -17.57
CA ILE A 252 4.73 -0.72 -17.33
C ILE A 252 4.22 0.70 -17.03
N TYR A 253 4.75 1.32 -15.97
CA TYR A 253 4.64 2.74 -15.71
C TYR A 253 5.83 3.47 -16.35
N TRP A 254 5.67 3.84 -17.62
CA TRP A 254 6.70 4.53 -18.42
C TRP A 254 7.26 5.79 -17.76
N GLN A 255 6.43 6.54 -17.04
CA GLN A 255 6.82 7.76 -16.32
C GLN A 255 7.76 7.49 -15.14
N ASN A 256 7.73 6.28 -14.57
CA ASN A 256 8.51 5.92 -13.38
C ASN A 256 9.86 5.30 -13.74
N LEU A 257 10.08 4.91 -15.00
CA LEU A 257 11.32 4.28 -15.46
C LEU A 257 12.56 5.17 -15.28
N SER A 258 12.39 6.49 -15.20
CA SER A 258 13.49 7.42 -14.97
C SER A 258 13.98 7.45 -13.51
N LEU A 259 13.17 6.99 -12.56
CA LEU A 259 13.56 6.88 -11.16
C LEU A 259 14.25 5.53 -10.94
N GLN A 260 15.57 5.58 -10.71
CA GLN A 260 16.40 4.37 -10.62
C GLN A 260 17.42 4.44 -9.48
N GLY A 261 17.98 3.28 -9.14
CA GLY A 261 19.14 3.13 -8.27
C GLY A 261 18.99 3.77 -6.89
N LEU A 262 20.01 4.50 -6.46
CA LEU A 262 20.08 5.11 -5.12
C LEU A 262 18.96 6.13 -4.87
N MET A 263 18.57 6.91 -5.88
CA MET A 263 17.50 7.91 -5.73
C MET A 263 16.16 7.25 -5.44
N TRP A 264 15.87 6.15 -6.14
CA TRP A 264 14.67 5.36 -5.89
C TRP A 264 14.69 4.74 -4.49
N TRP A 265 15.82 4.14 -4.09
CA TRP A 265 15.97 3.56 -2.74
C TRP A 265 15.84 4.59 -1.62
N ALA A 266 16.44 5.77 -1.77
CA ALA A 266 16.32 6.86 -0.79
C ALA A 266 14.85 7.30 -0.64
N ARG A 267 14.14 7.45 -1.77
CA ARG A 267 12.71 7.77 -1.80
C ARG A 267 11.87 6.68 -1.15
N PHE A 268 12.13 5.41 -1.50
CA PHE A 268 11.47 4.25 -0.90
C PHE A 268 11.65 4.24 0.62
N CYS A 269 12.88 4.36 1.12
CA CYS A 269 13.17 4.39 2.55
C CYS A 269 12.48 5.56 3.26
N ALA A 270 12.55 6.77 2.69
CA ALA A 270 11.92 7.96 3.28
C ALA A 270 10.39 7.81 3.37
N ILE A 271 9.74 7.34 2.31
CA ILE A 271 8.28 7.15 2.27
C ILE A 271 7.84 6.08 3.27
N ASN A 272 8.54 4.94 3.33
CA ASN A 272 8.20 3.88 4.30
C ASN A 272 8.43 4.32 5.75
N PHE A 273 9.48 5.12 6.00
CA PHE A 273 9.71 5.69 7.32
C PHE A 273 8.58 6.63 7.74
N VAL A 274 8.15 7.53 6.85
CA VAL A 274 7.00 8.43 7.11
C VAL A 274 5.72 7.63 7.31
N LEU A 275 5.47 6.60 6.49
CA LEU A 275 4.31 5.71 6.64
C LEU A 275 4.32 5.02 8.01
N PHE A 276 5.46 4.48 8.43
CA PHE A 276 5.60 3.83 9.73
C PHE A 276 5.28 4.79 10.87
N ILE A 277 5.85 6.01 10.85
CA ILE A 277 5.55 7.05 11.85
C ILE A 277 4.06 7.39 11.86
N LEU A 278 3.48 7.65 10.68
CA LEU A 278 2.07 8.00 10.55
C LEU A 278 1.17 6.90 11.14
N LEU A 279 1.43 5.64 10.79
CA LEU A 279 0.66 4.51 11.29
C LEU A 279 0.86 4.29 12.78
N PHE A 280 2.09 4.41 13.30
CA PHE A 280 2.37 4.32 14.73
C PHE A 280 1.58 5.37 15.54
N PHE A 281 1.53 6.62 15.08
CA PHE A 281 0.75 7.65 15.75
C PHE A 281 -0.76 7.48 15.55
N LEU A 282 -1.22 6.85 14.47
CA LEU A 282 -2.64 6.52 14.29
C LEU A 282 -3.10 5.37 15.20
N THR A 283 -2.25 4.38 15.48
CA THR A 283 -2.63 3.26 16.37
C THR A 283 -2.62 3.65 17.85
N THR A 284 -1.73 4.56 18.23
CA THR A 284 -1.48 4.94 19.64
C THR A 284 -2.74 5.45 20.38
N PRO A 285 -3.58 6.36 19.84
CA PRO A 285 -4.78 6.84 20.53
C PRO A 285 -5.79 5.75 20.88
N SER A 286 -5.98 4.74 20.03
CA SER A 286 -6.89 3.62 20.32
C SER A 286 -6.38 2.78 21.49
N ILE A 287 -5.07 2.50 21.52
CA ILE A 287 -4.42 1.73 22.60
C ILE A 287 -4.45 2.54 23.91
N ILE A 288 -4.21 3.84 23.86
CA ILE A 288 -4.27 4.70 25.04
C ILE A 288 -5.70 4.75 25.60
N ILE A 289 -6.74 4.92 24.76
CA ILE A 289 -8.12 5.00 25.25
C ILE A 289 -8.56 3.67 25.88
N THR A 290 -8.25 2.53 25.23
CA THR A 290 -8.58 1.19 25.76
C THR A 290 -7.85 0.87 27.06
N THR A 291 -6.63 1.39 27.26
CA THR A 291 -5.88 1.23 28.51
C THR A 291 -6.28 2.25 29.59
N MET A 292 -6.67 3.47 29.20
CA MET A 292 -7.09 4.53 30.11
C MET A 292 -8.36 4.15 30.90
N ASP A 293 -9.29 3.44 30.26
CA ASP A 293 -10.48 2.88 30.92
C ASP A 293 -10.10 1.83 31.98
N LYS A 294 -9.11 0.99 31.66
CA LYS A 294 -8.62 -0.09 32.54
C LYS A 294 -7.88 0.40 33.79
N PHE A 295 -7.23 1.56 33.72
CA PHE A 295 -6.42 2.10 34.83
C PHE A 295 -7.13 3.15 35.69
N ASN A 296 -8.39 3.49 35.39
CA ASN A 296 -9.22 4.39 36.20
C ASN A 296 -8.52 5.73 36.56
N VAL A 297 -7.69 6.26 35.66
CA VAL A 297 -6.79 7.41 35.95
C VAL A 297 -7.51 8.75 35.85
N THR A 298 -8.75 8.78 35.35
CA THR A 298 -9.54 10.02 35.22
C THR A 298 -10.76 10.01 36.15
N LYS A 299 -10.57 10.51 37.37
CA LYS A 299 -11.66 10.87 38.29
C LYS A 299 -12.72 11.88 37.75
N PRO A 300 -12.56 12.63 36.63
CA PRO A 300 -13.64 13.48 36.12
C PRO A 300 -14.47 12.89 34.96
N ILE A 301 -14.35 11.60 34.60
CA ILE A 301 -15.14 10.97 33.51
C ILE A 301 -16.36 10.17 34.03
N TYR A 302 -16.66 10.22 35.34
CA TYR A 302 -17.84 9.57 35.92
C TYR A 302 -19.17 10.00 35.24
N TYR A 303 -19.23 11.17 34.60
CA TYR A 303 -20.40 11.71 33.91
C TYR A 303 -20.51 11.35 32.41
N LEU A 304 -19.49 10.74 31.79
CA LEU A 304 -19.52 10.25 30.39
C LEU A 304 -19.59 8.71 30.30
N ASN A 305 -19.84 8.05 31.43
CA ASN A 305 -19.87 6.60 31.61
C ASN A 305 -21.13 5.96 31.00
N SER A 306 -21.48 6.34 29.77
CA SER A 306 -22.39 5.54 28.97
C SER A 306 -21.58 4.37 28.39
N PRO A 307 -22.07 3.12 28.52
CA PRO A 307 -21.39 1.94 27.97
C PRO A 307 -21.15 2.05 26.45
N ILE A 308 -21.91 2.91 25.78
CA ILE A 308 -21.73 3.26 24.37
C ILE A 308 -20.39 4.00 24.17
N ILE A 309 -20.07 5.01 24.97
CA ILE A 309 -18.84 5.80 24.73
C ILE A 309 -17.58 5.00 25.12
N SER A 310 -17.58 4.24 26.22
CA SER A 310 -16.39 3.50 26.65
C SER A 310 -16.10 2.26 25.82
N GLN A 311 -17.12 1.55 25.31
CA GLN A 311 -16.93 0.29 24.55
C GLN A 311 -17.00 0.47 23.03
N PHE A 312 -17.86 1.37 22.54
CA PHE A 312 -18.06 1.54 21.09
C PHE A 312 -17.06 2.52 20.48
N PHE A 313 -16.70 3.61 21.17
CA PHE A 313 -15.81 4.63 20.62
C PHE A 313 -14.40 4.11 20.28
N PRO A 314 -13.71 3.33 21.13
CA PRO A 314 -12.39 2.82 20.80
C PRO A 314 -12.44 1.82 19.62
N THR A 315 -13.51 1.03 19.56
CA THR A 315 -13.79 0.07 18.47
C THR A 315 -14.06 0.80 17.16
N LEU A 316 -14.88 1.84 17.18
CA LEU A 316 -15.20 2.68 16.00
C LEU A 316 -13.98 3.45 15.52
N LEU A 317 -13.15 3.97 16.43
CA LEU A 317 -11.92 4.69 16.12
C LEU A 317 -10.87 3.76 15.50
N LEU A 318 -10.67 2.57 16.07
CA LEU A 318 -9.78 1.56 15.47
C LEU A 318 -10.31 1.06 14.12
N TRP A 319 -11.62 0.86 14.00
CA TRP A 319 -12.25 0.53 12.72
C TRP A 319 -12.04 1.64 11.69
N SER A 320 -12.22 2.91 12.06
CA SER A 320 -12.02 4.05 11.16
C SER A 320 -10.57 4.13 10.67
N PHE A 321 -9.60 3.92 11.56
CA PHE A 321 -8.19 3.91 11.17
C PHE A 321 -7.82 2.68 10.34
N SER A 322 -8.38 1.51 10.65
CA SER A 322 -8.24 0.29 9.84
C SER A 322 -8.83 0.49 8.44
N ALA A 323 -9.95 1.22 8.31
CA ALA A 323 -10.54 1.57 7.02
C ALA A 323 -9.71 2.62 6.24
N LEU A 324 -9.03 3.52 6.93
CA LEU A 324 -8.14 4.52 6.31
C LEU A 324 -6.79 3.91 5.87
N LEU A 325 -6.30 2.89 6.57
CA LEU A 325 -5.00 2.27 6.37
C LEU A 325 -4.77 1.80 4.92
N PRO A 326 -5.69 1.08 4.25
CA PRO A 326 -5.53 0.69 2.86
C PRO A 326 -5.29 1.86 1.92
N THR A 327 -5.96 2.97 2.16
CA THR A 327 -5.80 4.19 1.36
C THR A 327 -4.42 4.80 1.60
N LEU A 328 -3.95 4.87 2.85
CA LEU A 328 -2.62 5.39 3.19
C LEU A 328 -1.50 4.53 2.60
N VAL A 329 -1.61 3.20 2.72
CA VAL A 329 -0.64 2.26 2.14
C VAL A 329 -0.62 2.36 0.62
N TYR A 330 -1.80 2.42 -0.03
CA TYR A 330 -1.91 2.57 -1.48
C TYR A 330 -1.28 3.87 -1.99
N TYR A 331 -1.57 5.00 -1.36
CA TYR A 331 -0.95 6.27 -1.76
C TYR A 331 0.56 6.26 -1.47
N SER A 332 0.98 5.67 -0.34
CA SER A 332 2.41 5.51 -0.04
C SER A 332 3.12 4.71 -1.12
N THR A 333 2.60 3.55 -1.55
CA THR A 333 3.21 2.75 -2.62
C THR A 333 3.18 3.43 -3.97
N GLN A 334 2.13 4.17 -4.30
CA GLN A 334 2.10 5.01 -5.50
C GLN A 334 3.20 6.08 -5.49
N PHE A 335 3.44 6.71 -4.33
CA PHE A 335 4.52 7.68 -4.19
C PHE A 335 5.91 7.06 -4.31
N GLU A 336 6.09 5.76 -4.08
CA GLU A 336 7.37 5.07 -4.32
C GLU A 336 7.73 4.94 -5.79
N SER A 337 6.74 5.08 -6.68
CA SER A 337 6.95 5.09 -8.13
C SER A 337 7.61 3.81 -8.65
N HIS A 338 6.97 2.66 -8.40
CA HIS A 338 7.39 1.36 -8.97
C HIS A 338 7.31 1.37 -10.50
N TRP A 339 8.17 0.60 -11.17
CA TRP A 339 8.19 0.52 -12.65
C TRP A 339 7.02 -0.26 -13.24
N THR A 340 6.42 -1.20 -12.51
CA THR A 340 5.31 -2.02 -12.98
C THR A 340 4.12 -1.99 -12.03
N LYS A 341 2.91 -2.08 -12.59
CA LYS A 341 1.66 -2.18 -11.83
C LYS A 341 1.63 -3.44 -11.00
N SER A 342 2.14 -4.55 -11.53
CA SER A 342 2.22 -5.82 -10.79
C SER A 342 3.14 -5.72 -9.57
N ALA A 343 4.29 -5.05 -9.66
CA ALA A 343 5.17 -4.83 -8.52
C ALA A 343 4.57 -3.88 -7.48
N GLU A 344 3.91 -2.81 -7.93
CA GLU A 344 3.17 -1.88 -7.05
C GLU A 344 2.07 -2.62 -6.28
N ASN A 345 1.23 -3.40 -6.98
CA ASN A 345 0.15 -4.16 -6.37
C ASN A 345 0.69 -5.20 -5.38
N ARG A 346 1.75 -5.93 -5.75
CA ARG A 346 2.38 -6.91 -4.86
C ARG A 346 2.90 -6.24 -3.60
N THR A 347 3.61 -5.12 -3.72
CA THR A 347 4.14 -4.36 -2.57
C THR A 347 3.02 -3.82 -1.70
N THR A 348 1.95 -3.29 -2.32
CA THR A 348 0.75 -2.82 -1.62
C THR A 348 0.11 -3.94 -0.80
N MET A 349 -0.05 -5.13 -1.37
CA MET A 349 -0.62 -6.30 -0.66
C MET A 349 0.25 -6.75 0.51
N HIS A 350 1.58 -6.82 0.34
CA HIS A 350 2.49 -7.20 1.44
C HIS A 350 2.45 -6.19 2.58
N LYS A 351 2.52 -4.89 2.26
CA LYS A 351 2.42 -3.82 3.27
C LYS A 351 1.08 -3.85 3.99
N LEU A 352 -0.01 -3.96 3.25
CA LEU A 352 -1.35 -4.08 3.81
C LEU A 352 -1.43 -5.23 4.79
N TYR A 353 -0.99 -6.42 4.37
CA TYR A 353 -0.99 -7.61 5.21
C TYR A 353 -0.18 -7.42 6.50
N ILE A 354 1.08 -6.95 6.38
CA ILE A 354 1.97 -6.74 7.53
C ILE A 354 1.39 -5.68 8.48
N PHE A 355 0.96 -4.53 7.95
CA PHE A 355 0.44 -3.45 8.78
C PHE A 355 -0.91 -3.79 9.41
N LEU A 356 -1.82 -4.48 8.71
CA LEU A 356 -3.09 -4.92 9.30
C LEU A 356 -2.85 -5.93 10.43
N ILE A 357 -1.98 -6.92 10.23
CA ILE A 357 -1.62 -7.86 11.31
C ILE A 357 -1.03 -7.12 12.50
N PHE A 358 -0.07 -6.22 12.24
CA PHE A 358 0.60 -5.51 13.32
C PHE A 358 -0.37 -4.58 14.08
N MET A 359 -1.17 -3.81 13.37
CA MET A 359 -2.09 -2.80 13.92
C MET A 359 -3.33 -3.40 14.57
N VAL A 360 -3.96 -4.38 13.92
CA VAL A 360 -5.27 -4.91 14.35
C VAL A 360 -5.10 -6.06 15.32
N LEU A 361 -4.14 -6.96 15.08
CA LEU A 361 -3.97 -8.16 15.90
C LEU A 361 -2.87 -7.96 16.95
N ILE A 362 -1.64 -7.72 16.51
CA ILE A 362 -0.47 -7.77 17.41
C ILE A 362 -0.50 -6.64 18.45
N LEU A 363 -0.64 -5.38 18.04
CA LEU A 363 -0.59 -4.24 18.95
C LEU A 363 -1.71 -4.25 20.02
N PRO A 364 -2.99 -4.51 19.70
CA PRO A 364 -4.05 -4.60 20.70
C PRO A 364 -3.92 -5.83 21.61
N SER A 365 -3.46 -6.97 21.07
CA SER A 365 -3.18 -8.17 21.87
C SER A 365 -1.99 -8.00 22.82
N LEU A 366 -0.94 -7.27 22.39
CA LEU A 366 0.26 -6.96 23.16
C LEU A 366 0.16 -5.63 23.93
N GLY A 367 -1.02 -5.17 24.36
CA GLY A 367 -1.22 -3.81 24.91
C GLY A 367 -0.09 -3.26 25.80
N LEU A 368 0.01 -1.91 25.93
CA LEU A 368 1.14 -1.15 26.53
C LEU A 368 1.79 -1.73 27.81
N THR A 369 1.04 -2.47 28.62
CA THR A 369 1.51 -3.18 29.83
C THR A 369 2.44 -4.36 29.55
N SER A 370 2.28 -5.06 28.43
CA SER A 370 3.13 -6.22 28.08
C SER A 370 4.41 -5.83 27.36
N LEU A 371 4.46 -4.64 26.75
CA LEU A 371 5.64 -4.08 26.09
C LEU A 371 6.71 -3.68 27.11
N ASP A 372 6.30 -3.12 28.27
CA ASP A 372 7.19 -2.89 29.42
C ASP A 372 7.74 -4.22 29.98
N VAL A 373 6.89 -5.26 30.11
CA VAL A 373 7.32 -6.61 30.54
C VAL A 373 8.23 -7.27 29.49
N PHE A 374 7.97 -7.10 28.20
CA PHE A 374 8.79 -7.60 27.10
C PHE A 374 10.15 -6.91 27.05
N PHE A 375 10.21 -5.58 27.19
CA PHE A 375 11.46 -4.84 27.26
C PHE A 375 12.27 -5.19 28.51
N ARG A 376 11.62 -5.35 29.66
CA ARG A 376 12.26 -5.86 30.89
C ARG A 376 12.77 -7.29 30.69
N TRP A 377 12.01 -8.18 30.06
CA TRP A 377 12.49 -9.53 29.73
C TRP A 377 13.66 -9.53 28.73
N LEU A 378 13.64 -8.67 27.70
CA LEU A 378 14.63 -8.63 26.63
C LEU A 378 15.94 -7.94 27.06
N PHE A 379 15.88 -6.95 27.95
CA PHE A 379 17.03 -6.12 28.34
C PHE A 379 17.45 -6.22 29.81
N ASP A 380 16.60 -6.74 30.72
CA ASP A 380 16.94 -6.90 32.14
C ASP A 380 17.44 -8.32 32.46
N ARG A 381 18.77 -8.46 32.58
CA ARG A 381 19.40 -9.74 32.96
C ARG A 381 18.94 -10.26 34.32
N LYS A 382 18.44 -9.42 35.23
CA LYS A 382 17.95 -9.85 36.55
C LYS A 382 16.57 -10.52 36.47
N PHE A 383 15.79 -10.23 35.43
CA PHE A 383 14.46 -10.82 35.22
C PHE A 383 14.54 -12.26 34.70
N LEU A 384 15.59 -12.58 33.91
CA LEU A 384 15.83 -13.94 33.38
C LEU A 384 16.21 -14.97 34.46
N ASP A 385 16.85 -14.56 35.56
CA ASP A 385 17.31 -15.48 36.60
C ASP A 385 16.26 -15.80 37.68
N LYS A 386 15.21 -14.96 37.86
CA LYS A 386 14.26 -15.08 39.00
C LYS A 386 12.78 -14.82 38.66
N GLY A 387 12.44 -14.40 37.44
CA GLY A 387 11.07 -14.05 37.06
C GLY A 387 10.27 -15.23 36.50
N THR A 388 9.20 -15.66 37.17
CA THR A 388 8.20 -16.54 36.55
C THR A 388 7.32 -15.72 35.61
N VAL A 389 7.54 -15.84 34.30
CA VAL A 389 6.71 -15.17 33.28
C VAL A 389 5.37 -15.91 33.17
N ARG A 390 4.30 -15.33 33.72
CA ARG A 390 2.94 -15.86 33.57
C ARG A 390 2.31 -15.23 32.33
N PHE A 391 2.27 -15.97 31.23
CA PHE A 391 1.69 -15.51 29.95
C PHE A 391 0.18 -15.21 30.05
N ASP A 392 -0.51 -15.72 31.07
CA ASP A 392 -1.90 -15.36 31.43
C ASP A 392 -2.07 -13.85 31.65
N CYS A 393 -0.99 -13.12 32.00
CA CYS A 393 -0.98 -11.68 32.19
C CYS A 393 -0.58 -10.89 30.93
N VAL A 394 -0.07 -11.56 29.88
CA VAL A 394 0.38 -10.94 28.62
C VAL A 394 -0.75 -10.89 27.61
N PHE A 395 -1.55 -11.95 27.50
CA PHE A 395 -2.76 -11.98 26.68
C PHE A 395 -3.98 -11.88 27.59
N LEU A 396 -4.53 -10.67 27.72
CA LEU A 396 -5.74 -10.53 28.54
C LEU A 396 -6.93 -11.26 27.87
N PRO A 397 -7.61 -12.16 28.59
CA PRO A 397 -8.79 -12.88 28.08
C PRO A 397 -9.94 -11.97 27.62
N ASP A 398 -9.98 -10.71 28.06
CA ASP A 398 -10.97 -9.72 27.62
C ASP A 398 -10.78 -9.24 26.17
N GLN A 399 -9.63 -9.53 25.52
CA GLN A 399 -9.38 -9.13 24.13
C GLN A 399 -10.23 -9.90 23.11
N GLY A 400 -10.74 -11.09 23.47
CA GLY A 400 -11.61 -11.87 22.58
C GLY A 400 -12.90 -11.12 22.22
N ALA A 401 -13.52 -10.45 23.20
CA ALA A 401 -14.72 -9.64 22.99
C ALA A 401 -14.46 -8.42 22.09
N PHE A 402 -13.28 -7.81 22.21
CA PHE A 402 -12.85 -6.73 21.31
C PHE A 402 -12.76 -7.21 19.85
N PHE A 403 -12.16 -8.38 19.60
CA PHE A 403 -12.06 -8.94 18.25
C PHE A 403 -13.42 -9.33 17.66
N VAL A 404 -14.33 -9.88 18.46
CA VAL A 404 -15.70 -10.19 18.01
C VAL A 404 -16.42 -8.90 17.61
N ASN A 405 -16.35 -7.85 18.45
CA ASN A 405 -16.95 -6.56 18.13
C ASN A 405 -16.32 -5.91 16.89
N TYR A 406 -15.00 -6.04 16.73
CA TYR A 406 -14.30 -5.58 15.54
C TYR A 406 -14.78 -6.30 14.27
N VAL A 407 -14.89 -7.63 14.31
CA VAL A 407 -15.36 -8.43 13.17
C VAL A 407 -16.80 -8.05 12.80
N ILE A 408 -17.70 -7.95 13.78
CA ILE A 408 -19.09 -7.53 13.57
C ILE A 408 -19.15 -6.12 12.96
N ALA A 409 -18.45 -5.15 13.55
CA ALA A 409 -18.40 -3.78 13.03
C ALA A 409 -17.82 -3.72 11.61
N SER A 410 -16.74 -4.47 11.34
CA SER A 410 -16.13 -4.55 10.01
C SER A 410 -17.06 -5.18 8.97
N ALA A 411 -17.80 -6.23 9.33
CA ALA A 411 -18.72 -6.90 8.43
C ALA A 411 -19.95 -6.04 8.13
N PHE A 412 -20.57 -5.40 9.11
CA PHE A 412 -21.76 -4.59 8.86
C PHE A 412 -21.43 -3.21 8.31
N ILE A 413 -20.52 -2.47 8.95
CA ILE A 413 -20.18 -1.11 8.53
C ILE A 413 -19.29 -1.14 7.29
N GLY A 414 -18.33 -2.08 7.19
CA GLY A 414 -17.44 -2.19 6.03
C GLY A 414 -18.20 -2.51 4.74
N ASN A 415 -19.05 -3.55 4.74
CA ASN A 415 -19.87 -3.88 3.57
C ASN A 415 -20.86 -2.75 3.25
N GLY A 416 -21.43 -2.09 4.26
CA GLY A 416 -22.30 -0.93 4.05
C GLY A 416 -21.58 0.24 3.38
N MET A 417 -20.34 0.53 3.78
CA MET A 417 -19.50 1.58 3.19
C MET A 417 -19.10 1.26 1.74
N GLU A 418 -18.84 -0.01 1.43
CA GLU A 418 -18.52 -0.46 0.07
C GLU A 418 -19.73 -0.33 -0.86
N LEU A 419 -20.92 -0.71 -0.39
CA LEU A 419 -22.18 -0.49 -1.12
C LEU A 419 -22.45 1.00 -1.39
N LEU A 420 -22.18 1.87 -0.42
CA LEU A 420 -22.37 3.32 -0.56
C LEU A 420 -21.30 4.00 -1.41
N ARG A 421 -20.17 3.33 -1.69
CA ARG A 421 -18.99 3.89 -2.39
C ARG A 421 -18.61 5.30 -1.90
N LEU A 422 -18.68 5.51 -0.59
CA LEU A 422 -18.54 6.84 0.04
C LEU A 422 -17.25 7.60 -0.35
N PRO A 423 -16.07 6.96 -0.45
CA PRO A 423 -14.85 7.63 -0.91
C PRO A 423 -14.97 8.21 -2.34
N GLU A 424 -15.62 7.48 -3.26
CA GLU A 424 -15.85 7.94 -4.63
C GLU A 424 -16.81 9.13 -4.64
N LEU A 425 -17.84 9.10 -3.80
CA LEU A 425 -18.82 10.19 -3.66
C LEU A 425 -18.19 11.46 -3.09
N LEU A 426 -17.30 11.33 -2.10
CA LEU A 426 -16.54 12.45 -1.57
C LEU A 426 -15.64 13.07 -2.64
N LEU A 427 -14.89 12.25 -3.38
CA LEU A 427 -14.03 12.75 -4.46
C LEU A 427 -14.84 13.43 -5.57
N TYR A 428 -15.99 12.87 -5.94
CA TYR A 428 -16.92 13.48 -6.88
C TYR A 428 -17.43 14.84 -6.38
N THR A 429 -17.76 14.94 -5.08
CA THR A 429 -18.22 16.18 -4.46
C THR A 429 -17.11 17.24 -4.45
N VAL A 430 -15.88 16.87 -4.09
CA VAL A 430 -14.72 17.76 -4.17
C VAL A 430 -14.45 18.23 -5.60
N ARG A 431 -14.56 17.34 -6.60
CA ARG A 431 -14.43 17.71 -8.03
C ARG A 431 -15.53 18.67 -8.47
N MET A 432 -16.77 18.45 -8.00
CA MET A 432 -17.90 19.36 -8.23
C MET A 432 -17.66 20.74 -7.60
N LEU A 433 -17.06 20.82 -6.42
CA LEU A 433 -16.73 22.08 -5.74
C LEU A 433 -15.55 22.82 -6.40
N THR A 434 -14.56 22.09 -6.91
CA THR A 434 -13.35 22.68 -7.51
C THR A 434 -13.51 23.06 -8.99
N ALA A 435 -14.62 22.70 -9.63
CA ALA A 435 -14.91 23.01 -11.03
C ALA A 435 -14.93 24.52 -11.33
N LYS A 436 -14.36 24.91 -12.47
CA LYS A 436 -14.18 26.33 -12.86
C LYS A 436 -15.39 26.93 -13.57
N SER A 437 -16.29 26.11 -14.12
CA SER A 437 -17.48 26.58 -14.83
C SER A 437 -18.70 25.65 -14.66
N SER A 438 -19.87 26.18 -15.00
CA SER A 438 -21.13 25.40 -15.04
C SER A 438 -21.11 24.29 -16.08
N THR A 439 -20.38 24.46 -17.18
CA THR A 439 -20.21 23.45 -18.24
C THR A 439 -19.31 22.30 -17.79
N GLU A 440 -18.22 22.60 -17.06
CA GLU A 440 -17.34 21.58 -16.48
C GLU A 440 -18.10 20.73 -15.45
N ARG A 441 -18.98 21.34 -14.64
CA ARG A 441 -19.88 20.58 -13.74
C ARG A 441 -20.84 19.65 -14.49
N LYS A 442 -21.44 20.09 -15.60
CA LYS A 442 -22.32 19.23 -16.41
C LYS A 442 -21.57 18.01 -16.94
N GLN A 443 -20.31 18.19 -17.33
CA GLN A 443 -19.47 17.08 -17.75
C GLN A 443 -19.07 16.18 -16.58
N ILE A 444 -18.69 16.73 -15.42
CA ILE A 444 -18.40 15.93 -14.22
C ILE A 444 -19.61 15.09 -13.84
N LYS A 445 -20.83 15.61 -13.97
CA LYS A 445 -22.08 14.85 -13.79
C LYS A 445 -22.20 13.70 -14.80
N GLN A 446 -21.95 13.94 -16.08
CA GLN A 446 -22.04 12.92 -17.14
C GLN A 446 -20.97 11.83 -17.02
N VAL A 447 -19.72 12.21 -16.71
CA VAL A 447 -18.60 11.28 -16.52
C VAL A 447 -18.69 10.56 -15.17
N GLY A 448 -19.20 11.25 -14.14
CA GLY A 448 -19.44 10.67 -12.82
C GLY A 448 -20.43 9.52 -12.88
N ILE A 449 -21.51 9.64 -13.66
CA ILE A 449 -22.46 8.54 -13.87
C ILE A 449 -21.74 7.27 -14.39
N PHE A 450 -20.71 7.40 -15.22
CA PHE A 450 -20.00 6.24 -15.79
C PHE A 450 -18.94 5.62 -14.86
N PHE A 451 -18.52 6.32 -13.80
CA PHE A 451 -17.60 5.77 -12.79
C PHE A 451 -18.36 5.12 -11.62
N PHE A 452 -19.64 5.44 -11.43
CA PHE A 452 -20.51 4.88 -10.39
C PHE A 452 -21.29 3.62 -10.85
N PHE A 453 -21.36 3.35 -12.16
CA PHE A 453 -21.76 2.07 -12.74
C PHE A 453 -20.51 1.28 -13.12
#